data_AF-A0A9E7AY76-F1
#
_entry.id   AF-A0A9E7AY76-F1
#
_cell.length_a   1.000
_cell.length_b   1.000
_cell.length_c   1.000
_cell.angle_alpha   90.00
_cell.angle_beta   90.00
_cell.angle_gamma   90.00
#
_symmetry.space_group_name_H-M   'P 1'
#
loop_
_entity.id
_entity.type
_entity.pdbx_description
1 polymer ?
#
loop_
_entity_poly.entity_id
_entity_poly.type
_entity_poly.pdbx_seq_one_letter_code
_entity_poly.pdbx_strand_id
1 'polypeptide(L)'
;MYLELISKSHFETSSVKNLHSMSNRKQPRIFLSVLLVLLCITAQAQTRIIHVCVALCDNDSQGIVPVPKKIGNGNDPNQNLYWGCGYGVRTFFTNAGDWQKVATVKNAAPNVLERCVFKHRRYDVILVADAFRGARIRQCTEKFLDNASGNCTDTLSVNLTSGKKLINLGDAQLVCYVGHDGLMDFSIDNPPKNKGGIKKDVIILACVSRSYYREAVKLAGANPLLWTTGLMAPEAYTLKAAVDGWILKEDGQSIRKRAAEAYNQYQKCGIKGAMNLFATGW
;
A
#
# COMPACT_ATOMS: atom_id res chain seq x y z
N MET A 1 86.65 -32.93 13.29
CA MET A 1 85.50 -32.66 14.18
C MET A 1 84.25 -33.15 13.45
N TYR A 2 83.73 -34.31 13.89
CA TYR A 2 82.39 -34.89 13.70
C TYR A 2 81.81 -35.04 12.26
N LEU A 3 81.74 -36.30 11.78
CA LEU A 3 80.51 -37.13 11.53
C LEU A 3 79.71 -36.67 10.29
N GLU A 4 79.10 -37.46 9.40
CA GLU A 4 78.86 -38.90 9.15
C GLU A 4 78.23 -38.95 7.72
N LEU A 5 78.60 -39.90 6.84
CA LEU A 5 77.80 -41.09 6.42
C LEU A 5 76.37 -40.71 5.89
N ILE A 6 75.85 -41.04 4.70
CA ILE A 6 75.82 -42.24 3.81
C ILE A 6 75.02 -41.77 2.57
N SER A 7 75.52 -41.83 1.33
CA SER A 7 75.62 -42.96 0.37
C SER A 7 74.53 -42.94 -0.72
N LYS A 8 75.03 -43.08 -1.97
CA LYS A 8 74.50 -43.86 -3.11
C LYS A 8 73.14 -43.38 -3.67
N SER A 9 72.90 -43.34 -4.99
CA SER A 9 73.58 -43.89 -6.16
C SER A 9 72.77 -43.46 -7.39
N HIS A 10 73.44 -43.27 -8.53
CA HIS A 10 72.99 -43.62 -9.90
C HIS A 10 71.64 -43.03 -10.40
N PHE A 11 71.38 -42.76 -11.68
CA PHE A 11 72.01 -43.02 -12.96
C PHE A 11 71.40 -42.03 -13.97
N GLU A 12 72.00 -42.05 -15.15
CA GLU A 12 71.81 -41.22 -16.33
C GLU A 12 70.43 -41.22 -17.04
N THR A 13 70.21 -40.11 -17.74
CA THR A 13 69.70 -39.98 -19.13
C THR A 13 68.22 -40.14 -19.50
N SER A 14 67.72 -39.05 -20.10
CA SER A 14 67.06 -38.98 -21.42
C SER A 14 65.77 -39.75 -21.66
N SER A 15 64.63 -39.03 -21.74
CA SER A 15 63.74 -39.13 -22.90
C SER A 15 62.68 -38.02 -22.87
N VAL A 16 62.74 -37.13 -23.85
CA VAL A 16 61.67 -36.19 -24.18
C VAL A 16 60.57 -36.98 -24.88
N LYS A 17 59.47 -37.25 -24.17
CA LYS A 17 58.16 -37.53 -24.76
C LYS A 17 57.11 -36.91 -23.86
N ASN A 18 56.48 -35.82 -24.31
CA ASN A 18 55.18 -35.45 -23.77
C ASN A 18 54.21 -35.06 -24.88
N LEU A 19 53.05 -35.70 -24.77
CA LEU A 19 51.93 -35.80 -25.69
C LEU A 19 51.42 -34.43 -26.16
N HIS A 20 51.23 -34.30 -27.46
CA HIS A 20 50.22 -33.38 -27.99
C HIS A 20 48.82 -33.91 -27.63
N SER A 21 48.18 -33.22 -26.68
CA SER A 21 46.78 -32.79 -26.72
C SER A 21 45.75 -33.78 -27.34
N MET A 22 45.12 -34.59 -26.48
CA MET A 22 43.75 -35.04 -26.68
C MET A 22 42.80 -34.10 -25.92
N SER A 23 41.69 -33.72 -26.56
CA SER A 23 40.33 -33.56 -25.99
C SER A 23 39.61 -32.34 -26.55
N ASN A 24 39.08 -32.50 -27.77
CA ASN A 24 38.05 -31.62 -28.29
C ASN A 24 36.71 -31.99 -27.63
N ARG A 25 36.56 -31.70 -26.32
CA ARG A 25 35.28 -31.84 -25.61
C ARG A 25 34.38 -30.68 -25.99
N LYS A 26 33.48 -30.90 -26.97
CA LYS A 26 32.28 -30.08 -27.14
C LYS A 26 31.41 -30.23 -25.89
N GLN A 27 31.66 -29.41 -24.87
CA GLN A 27 30.79 -29.21 -23.72
C GLN A 27 29.62 -28.26 -24.08
N PRO A 28 28.48 -28.34 -23.38
CA PRO A 28 27.18 -28.51 -24.03
C PRO A 28 26.46 -27.17 -24.20
N ARG A 29 26.31 -26.71 -25.45
CA ARG A 29 25.41 -25.58 -25.79
C ARG A 29 23.94 -25.83 -25.36
N ILE A 30 23.57 -27.10 -25.20
CA ILE A 30 22.23 -27.51 -24.73
C ILE A 30 22.04 -27.20 -23.23
N PHE A 31 23.07 -27.33 -22.39
CA PHE A 31 22.97 -27.04 -20.95
C PHE A 31 22.80 -25.55 -20.65
N LEU A 32 23.48 -24.69 -21.42
CA LEU A 32 23.35 -23.23 -21.29
C LEU A 32 21.95 -22.74 -21.72
N SER A 33 21.34 -23.42 -22.71
CA SER A 33 20.00 -23.10 -23.21
C SER A 33 18.91 -23.51 -22.20
N VAL A 34 19.07 -24.65 -21.54
CA VAL A 34 18.15 -25.13 -20.49
C VAL A 34 18.22 -24.26 -19.24
N LEU A 35 19.40 -23.77 -18.87
CA LEU A 35 19.58 -22.86 -17.73
C LEU A 35 18.93 -21.47 -17.98
N LEU A 36 18.97 -20.97 -19.22
CA LEU A 36 18.34 -19.70 -19.59
C LEU A 36 16.80 -19.78 -19.63
N VAL A 37 16.26 -20.95 -20.00
CA VAL A 37 14.81 -21.22 -19.97
C VAL A 37 14.29 -21.41 -18.54
N LEU A 38 15.09 -21.99 -17.64
CA LEU A 38 14.77 -22.13 -16.20
C LEU A 38 14.79 -20.78 -15.45
N LEU A 39 15.66 -19.84 -15.84
CA LEU A 39 15.68 -18.47 -15.27
C LEU A 39 14.50 -17.59 -15.71
N CYS A 40 13.78 -17.96 -16.77
CA CYS A 40 12.56 -17.26 -17.19
C CYS A 40 11.31 -17.69 -16.40
N ILE A 41 11.43 -18.69 -15.52
CA ILE A 41 10.31 -19.19 -14.72
C ILE A 41 10.18 -18.32 -13.45
N THR A 42 9.26 -17.36 -13.54
CA THR A 42 8.52 -16.71 -12.44
C THR A 42 9.24 -15.68 -11.57
N ALA A 43 9.65 -14.55 -12.15
CA ALA A 43 9.56 -13.28 -11.44
C ALA A 43 8.13 -12.73 -11.59
N GLN A 44 7.14 -13.42 -11.01
CA GLN A 44 5.77 -12.90 -10.98
C GLN A 44 5.74 -11.80 -9.93
N ALA A 45 5.64 -10.55 -10.36
CA ALA A 45 5.57 -9.41 -9.45
C ALA A 45 4.41 -9.63 -8.46
N GLN A 46 4.70 -9.52 -7.15
CA GLN A 46 3.69 -9.65 -6.11
C GLN A 46 2.58 -8.61 -6.33
N THR A 47 1.33 -9.05 -6.28
CA THR A 47 0.18 -8.16 -6.36
C THR A 47 0.28 -7.06 -5.31
N ARG A 48 0.16 -5.82 -5.75
CA ARG A 48 0.14 -4.67 -4.86
C ARG A 48 -1.23 -4.54 -4.20
N ILE A 49 -1.25 -4.33 -2.89
CA ILE A 49 -2.46 -4.24 -2.08
C ILE A 49 -2.54 -2.83 -1.49
N ILE A 50 -3.72 -2.23 -1.64
CA ILE A 50 -4.10 -0.96 -1.03
C ILE A 50 -5.19 -1.25 -0.01
N HIS A 51 -5.05 -0.75 1.22
CA HIS A 51 -6.11 -0.81 2.22
C HIS A 51 -6.61 0.61 2.52
N VAL A 52 -7.92 0.85 2.41
CA VAL A 52 -8.55 2.15 2.65
C VAL A 52 -9.50 2.03 3.84
N CYS A 53 -9.12 2.63 4.96
CA CYS A 53 -9.98 2.80 6.12
C CYS A 53 -10.84 4.06 5.93
N VAL A 54 -12.16 3.92 5.85
CA VAL A 54 -13.08 5.04 5.70
C VAL A 54 -13.86 5.24 6.99
N ALA A 55 -13.65 6.34 7.68
CA ALA A 55 -14.46 6.74 8.82
C ALA A 55 -15.75 7.37 8.30
N LEU A 56 -16.88 6.67 8.39
CA LEU A 56 -18.16 7.20 7.90
C LEU A 56 -18.53 8.49 8.64
N CYS A 57 -19.04 9.47 7.90
CA CYS A 57 -19.48 10.77 8.44
C CYS A 57 -20.61 10.56 9.45
N ASP A 58 -20.52 11.16 10.64
CA ASP A 58 -21.56 11.02 11.66
C ASP A 58 -21.76 12.30 12.47
N ASN A 59 -22.88 12.97 12.24
CA ASN A 59 -23.20 14.23 12.92
C ASN A 59 -23.34 14.08 14.44
N ASP A 60 -23.73 12.89 14.90
CA ASP A 60 -24.12 12.67 16.29
C ASP A 60 -22.93 12.33 17.20
N SER A 61 -21.84 11.80 16.63
CA SER A 61 -20.72 11.24 17.41
C SER A 61 -19.34 11.84 17.09
N GLN A 62 -19.24 12.65 16.04
CA GLN A 62 -17.99 13.27 15.60
C GLN A 62 -18.05 14.78 15.82
N GLY A 63 -16.90 15.40 16.10
CA GLY A 63 -16.74 16.84 16.26
C GLY A 63 -16.81 17.64 14.95
N ILE A 64 -17.60 17.18 13.98
CA ILE A 64 -17.74 17.79 12.67
C ILE A 64 -18.74 18.95 12.66
N VAL A 65 -18.57 19.88 11.73
CA VAL A 65 -19.67 20.77 11.35
C VAL A 65 -20.78 19.89 10.75
N PRO A 66 -22.01 19.91 11.30
CA PRO A 66 -23.05 19.01 10.84
C PRO A 66 -23.35 19.17 9.35
N VAL A 67 -23.40 18.04 8.66
CA VAL A 67 -23.84 17.96 7.25
C VAL A 67 -25.32 17.56 7.20
N PRO A 68 -26.01 17.63 6.04
CA PRO A 68 -27.39 17.14 5.95
C PRO A 68 -27.56 15.73 6.52
N LYS A 69 -28.59 15.51 7.35
CA LYS A 69 -28.82 14.30 8.15
C LYS A 69 -28.66 12.97 7.39
N LYS A 70 -29.07 12.94 6.12
CA LYS A 70 -28.95 11.74 5.28
C LYS A 70 -27.50 11.32 5.05
N ILE A 71 -26.61 12.29 4.80
CA ILE A 71 -25.22 12.05 4.44
C ILE A 71 -24.29 12.02 5.67
N GLY A 72 -24.76 12.56 6.80
CA GLY A 72 -24.11 12.52 8.11
C GLY A 72 -24.62 11.42 9.03
N ASN A 73 -25.23 10.36 8.49
CA ASN A 73 -25.62 9.18 9.27
C ASN A 73 -24.50 8.13 9.20
N GLY A 74 -23.76 7.96 10.30
CA GLY A 74 -22.65 7.01 10.40
C GLY A 74 -23.04 5.53 10.38
N ASN A 75 -24.35 5.22 10.35
CA ASN A 75 -24.90 3.87 10.28
C ASN A 75 -25.50 3.52 8.90
N ASP A 76 -25.60 4.48 7.98
CA ASP A 76 -26.13 4.27 6.63
C ASP A 76 -25.03 4.41 5.57
N PRO A 77 -24.31 3.33 5.23
CA PRO A 77 -23.27 3.38 4.21
C PRO A 77 -23.82 3.81 2.84
N ASN A 78 -25.10 3.58 2.52
CA ASN A 78 -25.61 3.88 1.18
C ASN A 78 -25.70 5.37 0.88
N GLN A 79 -25.95 6.18 1.91
CA GLN A 79 -26.08 7.63 1.76
C GLN A 79 -24.92 8.39 2.39
N ASN A 80 -23.98 7.73 3.07
CA ASN A 80 -22.92 8.42 3.78
C ASN A 80 -22.00 9.24 2.85
N LEU A 81 -21.65 10.45 3.29
CA LEU A 81 -20.80 11.41 2.57
C LEU A 81 -19.49 10.78 2.05
N TYR A 82 -18.78 10.03 2.89
CA TYR A 82 -17.45 9.50 2.54
C TYR A 82 -17.50 8.13 1.85
N TRP A 83 -18.68 7.56 1.64
CA TRP A 83 -18.82 6.20 1.11
C TRP A 83 -19.84 6.05 -0.02
N GLY A 84 -21.12 6.29 0.28
CA GLY A 84 -22.23 6.01 -0.61
C GLY A 84 -22.65 7.18 -1.50
N CYS A 85 -22.36 8.43 -1.11
CA CYS A 85 -22.54 9.60 -1.95
C CYS A 85 -21.70 9.57 -3.23
N GLY A 86 -21.99 10.45 -4.19
CA GLY A 86 -21.34 10.48 -5.50
C GLY A 86 -19.81 10.49 -5.46
N TYR A 87 -19.22 11.23 -4.49
CA TYR A 87 -17.78 11.31 -4.27
C TYR A 87 -17.28 10.46 -3.10
N GLY A 88 -18.14 9.61 -2.53
CA GLY A 88 -17.74 8.64 -1.52
C GLY A 88 -16.94 7.49 -2.12
N VAL A 89 -16.07 6.86 -1.33
CA VAL A 89 -15.07 5.87 -1.80
C VAL A 89 -15.72 4.73 -2.59
N ARG A 90 -16.78 4.09 -2.08
CA ARG A 90 -17.45 3.00 -2.79
C ARG A 90 -18.00 3.45 -4.13
N THR A 91 -18.76 4.53 -4.14
CA THR A 91 -19.46 5.00 -5.34
C THR A 91 -18.47 5.50 -6.39
N PHE A 92 -17.50 6.30 -5.98
CA PHE A 92 -16.49 6.86 -6.89
C PHE A 92 -15.63 5.76 -7.55
N PHE A 93 -15.11 4.81 -6.77
CA PHE A 93 -14.32 3.70 -7.34
C PHE A 93 -15.17 2.68 -8.11
N THR A 94 -16.47 2.54 -7.81
CA THR A 94 -17.38 1.73 -8.64
C THR A 94 -17.56 2.34 -10.04
N ASN A 95 -17.62 3.67 -10.12
CA ASN A 95 -17.83 4.42 -11.36
C ASN A 95 -16.52 4.73 -12.11
N ALA A 96 -15.36 4.53 -11.48
CA ALA A 96 -14.05 4.74 -12.08
C ALA A 96 -13.75 3.64 -13.13
N GLY A 97 -13.55 4.04 -14.38
CA GLY A 97 -13.43 3.11 -15.52
C GLY A 97 -12.21 2.19 -15.49
N ASP A 98 -11.18 2.54 -14.72
CA ASP A 98 -9.96 1.77 -14.50
C ASP A 98 -10.06 0.73 -13.38
N TRP A 99 -11.14 0.76 -12.60
CA TRP A 99 -11.41 -0.19 -11.53
C TRP A 99 -12.58 -1.11 -11.87
N GLN A 100 -12.53 -2.31 -11.31
CA GLN A 100 -13.63 -3.27 -11.31
C GLN A 100 -13.92 -3.64 -9.86
N LYS A 101 -15.15 -3.39 -9.40
CA LYS A 101 -15.60 -3.92 -8.10
C LYS A 101 -15.79 -5.42 -8.22
N VAL A 102 -15.06 -6.19 -7.42
CA VAL A 102 -15.07 -7.66 -7.43
C VAL A 102 -15.79 -8.27 -6.24
N ALA A 103 -15.93 -7.54 -5.14
CA ALA A 103 -16.72 -7.99 -3.99
C ALA A 103 -17.31 -6.82 -3.21
N THR A 104 -18.46 -7.08 -2.58
CA THR A 104 -19.05 -6.25 -1.53
C THR A 104 -19.50 -7.18 -0.41
N VAL A 105 -19.04 -6.92 0.82
CA VAL A 105 -19.36 -7.70 2.02
C VAL A 105 -19.98 -6.76 3.03
N LYS A 106 -21.24 -7.01 3.42
CA LYS A 106 -21.91 -6.26 4.50
C LYS A 106 -21.47 -6.80 5.85
N ASN A 107 -21.38 -5.92 6.85
CA ASN A 107 -20.96 -6.24 8.21
C ASN A 107 -19.66 -7.07 8.23
N ALA A 108 -18.66 -6.62 7.48
CA ALA A 108 -17.43 -7.37 7.24
C ALA A 108 -16.59 -7.62 8.51
N ALA A 109 -16.79 -6.82 9.55
CA ALA A 109 -16.19 -6.94 10.88
C ALA A 109 -17.06 -6.17 11.90
N PRO A 110 -16.86 -6.32 13.23
CA PRO A 110 -17.71 -5.69 14.27
C PRO A 110 -17.96 -4.18 14.10
N ASN A 111 -16.97 -3.44 13.55
CA ASN A 111 -17.06 -2.00 13.33
C ASN A 111 -17.13 -1.61 11.84
N VAL A 112 -17.07 -2.58 10.92
CA VAL A 112 -17.03 -2.35 9.46
C VAL A 112 -18.39 -2.73 8.86
N LEU A 113 -19.17 -1.73 8.46
CA LEU A 113 -20.52 -1.91 7.93
C LEU A 113 -20.52 -2.48 6.52
N GLU A 114 -19.53 -2.10 5.72
CA GLU A 114 -19.39 -2.56 4.34
C GLU A 114 -17.92 -2.58 3.94
N ARG A 115 -17.49 -3.69 3.35
CA ARG A 115 -16.18 -3.83 2.70
C ARG A 115 -16.39 -3.95 1.20
N CYS A 116 -15.68 -3.14 0.42
CA CYS A 116 -15.62 -3.30 -1.03
C CYS A 116 -14.21 -3.68 -1.46
N VAL A 117 -14.11 -4.61 -2.41
CA VAL A 117 -12.84 -4.99 -3.03
C VAL A 117 -12.88 -4.60 -4.49
N PHE A 118 -11.85 -3.89 -4.94
CA PHE A 118 -11.68 -3.45 -6.31
C PHE A 118 -10.39 -4.01 -6.90
N LYS A 119 -10.46 -4.46 -8.14
CA LYS A 119 -9.32 -4.90 -8.94
C LYS A 119 -9.03 -3.83 -9.99
N HIS A 120 -7.78 -3.36 -10.07
CA HIS A 120 -7.39 -2.47 -11.14
C HIS A 120 -7.35 -3.25 -12.47
N ARG A 121 -7.91 -2.68 -13.54
CA ARG A 121 -8.06 -3.37 -14.84
C ARG A 121 -6.75 -3.57 -15.59
N ARG A 122 -5.82 -2.61 -15.46
CA ARG A 122 -4.53 -2.60 -16.18
C ARG A 122 -3.30 -3.03 -15.38
N TYR A 123 -3.35 -2.97 -14.06
CA TYR A 123 -2.18 -3.18 -13.19
C TYR A 123 -2.51 -4.29 -12.19
N ASP A 124 -1.49 -5.02 -11.74
CA ASP A 124 -1.70 -6.03 -10.70
C ASP A 124 -1.84 -5.40 -9.31
N VAL A 125 -2.94 -4.67 -9.10
CA VAL A 125 -3.27 -3.93 -7.88
C VAL A 125 -4.66 -4.32 -7.40
N ILE A 126 -4.80 -4.56 -6.10
CA ILE A 126 -6.09 -4.77 -5.42
C ILE A 126 -6.26 -3.68 -4.36
N LEU A 127 -7.44 -3.08 -4.32
CA LEU A 127 -7.84 -2.12 -3.31
C LEU A 127 -8.95 -2.74 -2.45
N VAL A 128 -8.74 -2.80 -1.14
CA VAL A 128 -9.73 -3.19 -0.15
C VAL A 128 -10.13 -1.95 0.63
N ALA A 129 -11.40 -1.57 0.58
CA ALA A 129 -11.92 -0.41 1.27
C ALA A 129 -12.94 -0.84 2.32
N ASP A 130 -12.78 -0.34 3.54
CA ASP A 130 -13.60 -0.66 4.71
C ASP A 130 -14.33 0.58 5.22
N ALA A 131 -15.66 0.54 5.22
CA ALA A 131 -16.53 1.57 5.78
C ALA A 131 -16.75 1.31 7.27
N PHE A 132 -16.01 2.02 8.13
CA PHE A 132 -16.17 1.98 9.57
C PHE A 132 -17.40 2.77 9.99
N ARG A 133 -18.23 2.17 10.85
CA ARG A 133 -19.38 2.84 11.48
C ARG A 133 -18.92 4.19 12.06
N GLY A 134 -19.68 5.25 11.82
CA GLY A 134 -19.20 6.61 12.13
C GLY A 134 -18.91 6.86 13.61
N ALA A 135 -19.76 6.34 14.51
CA ALA A 135 -19.50 6.31 15.95
C ALA A 135 -18.29 5.46 16.40
N ARG A 136 -17.61 4.81 15.46
CA ARG A 136 -16.40 3.99 15.67
C ARG A 136 -15.19 4.59 14.96
N ILE A 137 -15.15 5.92 14.82
CA ILE A 137 -14.01 6.65 14.24
C ILE A 137 -12.68 6.34 14.96
N ARG A 138 -12.69 6.17 16.29
CA ARG A 138 -11.52 5.72 17.05
C ARG A 138 -10.96 4.40 16.52
N GLN A 139 -11.83 3.40 16.37
CA GLN A 139 -11.42 2.07 15.86
C GLN A 139 -10.98 2.13 14.40
N CYS A 140 -11.54 3.04 13.60
CA CYS A 140 -11.07 3.29 12.24
C CYS A 140 -9.63 3.82 12.23
N THR A 141 -9.35 4.83 13.06
CA THR A 141 -8.02 5.43 13.22
C THR A 141 -7.00 4.42 13.76
N GLU A 142 -7.37 3.65 14.78
CA GLU A 142 -6.53 2.58 15.33
C GLU A 142 -6.22 1.51 14.28
N LYS A 143 -7.23 1.06 13.50
CA LYS A 143 -7.01 0.08 12.42
C LYS A 143 -6.08 0.62 11.33
N PHE A 144 -6.25 1.89 10.95
CA PHE A 144 -5.36 2.55 10.00
C PHE A 144 -3.91 2.54 10.50
N LEU A 145 -3.67 2.95 11.75
CA LEU A 145 -2.32 2.99 12.32
C LEU A 145 -1.73 1.58 12.51
N ASP A 146 -2.54 0.60 12.89
CA ASP A 146 -2.13 -0.79 13.06
C ASP A 146 -1.69 -1.43 11.74
N ASN A 147 -2.39 -1.12 10.64
CA ASN A 147 -1.95 -1.55 9.31
C ASN A 147 -0.71 -0.76 8.86
N ALA A 148 -0.68 0.56 9.07
CA ALA A 148 0.49 1.39 8.76
C ALA A 148 1.77 0.93 9.49
N SER A 149 1.64 0.33 10.68
CA SER A 149 2.77 -0.20 11.46
C SER A 149 3.17 -1.64 11.12
N GLY A 150 2.47 -2.29 10.18
CA GLY A 150 2.70 -3.68 9.80
C GLY A 150 2.18 -4.71 10.80
N ASN A 151 1.29 -4.31 11.72
CA ASN A 151 0.72 -5.21 12.74
C ASN A 151 -0.54 -5.94 12.29
N CYS A 152 -1.21 -5.44 11.24
CA CYS A 152 -2.44 -6.03 10.72
C CYS A 152 -2.23 -7.47 10.23
N THR A 153 -3.04 -8.40 10.71
CA THR A 153 -3.02 -9.82 10.31
C THR A 153 -4.30 -10.27 9.61
N ASP A 154 -5.24 -9.36 9.39
CA ASP A 154 -6.52 -9.66 8.76
C ASP A 154 -6.33 -10.27 7.37
N THR A 155 -7.02 -11.37 7.13
CA THR A 155 -7.09 -12.00 5.81
C THR A 155 -8.51 -12.00 5.30
N LEU A 156 -8.67 -12.01 3.98
CA LEU A 156 -9.95 -12.18 3.32
C LEU A 156 -9.80 -13.04 2.06
N SER A 157 -10.81 -13.87 1.81
CA SER A 157 -10.93 -14.61 0.56
C SER A 157 -11.81 -13.84 -0.42
N VAL A 158 -11.31 -13.61 -1.63
CA VAL A 158 -12.03 -12.93 -2.71
C VAL A 158 -12.06 -13.82 -3.93
N ASN A 159 -13.23 -13.95 -4.56
CA ASN A 159 -13.37 -14.63 -5.84
C ASN A 159 -13.03 -13.64 -6.95
N LEU A 160 -11.91 -13.87 -7.64
CA LEU A 160 -11.54 -13.14 -8.86
C LEU A 160 -11.90 -14.00 -10.07
N THR A 161 -11.88 -13.40 -11.26
CA THR A 161 -12.03 -14.15 -12.52
C THR A 161 -10.96 -15.22 -12.71
N SER A 162 -9.77 -15.02 -12.12
CA SER A 162 -8.67 -15.99 -12.11
C SER A 162 -8.79 -17.07 -11.02
N GLY A 163 -9.88 -17.08 -10.25
CA GLY A 163 -10.10 -17.98 -9.12
C GLY A 163 -10.09 -17.30 -7.75
N LYS A 164 -10.24 -18.11 -6.70
CA LYS A 164 -10.24 -17.65 -5.31
C LYS A 164 -8.84 -17.19 -4.89
N LYS A 165 -8.73 -15.98 -4.37
CA LYS A 165 -7.49 -15.38 -3.87
C LYS A 165 -7.61 -15.05 -2.39
N LEU A 166 -6.62 -15.47 -1.61
CA LEU A 166 -6.44 -15.01 -0.24
C LEU A 166 -5.66 -13.70 -0.27
N ILE A 167 -6.21 -12.66 0.35
CA ILE A 167 -5.56 -11.36 0.52
C ILE A 167 -5.22 -11.24 2.00
N ASN A 168 -3.96 -10.93 2.31
CA ASN A 168 -3.53 -10.53 3.64
C ASN A 168 -3.42 -9.00 3.67
N LEU A 169 -4.22 -8.33 4.50
CA LEU A 169 -4.19 -6.87 4.62
C LEU A 169 -2.90 -6.37 5.26
N GLY A 170 -2.19 -7.22 6.00
CA GLY A 170 -0.83 -6.95 6.49
C GLY A 170 0.20 -6.79 5.37
N ASP A 171 -0.09 -7.29 4.16
CA ASP A 171 0.79 -7.16 2.99
C ASP A 171 0.50 -5.89 2.18
N ALA A 172 -0.50 -5.08 2.58
CA ALA A 172 -0.79 -3.79 1.94
C ALA A 172 0.48 -2.94 1.85
N GLN A 173 0.82 -2.40 0.68
CA GLN A 173 1.97 -1.50 0.54
C GLN A 173 1.56 -0.03 0.68
N LEU A 174 0.26 0.26 0.48
CA LEU A 174 -0.34 1.57 0.68
C LEU A 174 -1.55 1.44 1.62
N VAL A 175 -1.55 2.22 2.70
CA VAL A 175 -2.66 2.29 3.65
C VAL A 175 -3.23 3.70 3.65
N CYS A 176 -4.54 3.82 3.48
CA CYS A 176 -5.22 5.09 3.34
C CYS A 176 -6.23 5.31 4.46
N TYR A 177 -6.37 6.55 4.91
CA TYR A 177 -7.47 7.00 5.77
C TYR A 177 -8.29 8.05 5.04
N VAL A 178 -9.62 7.94 5.09
CA VAL A 178 -10.56 8.91 4.52
C VAL A 178 -11.69 9.19 5.50
N GLY A 179 -11.93 10.46 5.81
CA GLY A 179 -13.07 10.89 6.62
C GLY A 179 -12.74 12.06 7.54
N HIS A 180 -13.53 12.27 8.59
CA HIS A 180 -13.20 13.26 9.63
C HIS A 180 -11.85 12.95 10.28
N ASP A 181 -11.13 13.97 10.73
CA ASP A 181 -9.88 13.77 11.47
C ASP A 181 -10.19 13.32 12.90
N GLY A 182 -10.17 12.00 13.12
CA GLY A 182 -10.47 11.45 14.45
C GLY A 182 -9.55 11.96 15.55
N LEU A 183 -8.30 12.32 15.22
CA LEU A 183 -7.35 12.82 16.23
C LEU A 183 -7.65 14.28 16.63
N MET A 184 -8.57 14.97 15.96
CA MET A 184 -9.17 16.21 16.46
C MET A 184 -10.17 15.98 17.60
N ASP A 185 -10.77 14.79 17.67
CA ASP A 185 -11.81 14.45 18.66
C ASP A 185 -11.23 13.68 19.85
N PHE A 186 -10.09 13.00 19.68
CA PHE A 186 -9.48 12.16 20.72
C PHE A 186 -7.98 12.00 20.59
N SER A 187 -7.32 11.65 21.70
CA SER A 187 -5.94 11.14 21.72
C SER A 187 -5.90 9.61 21.59
N ILE A 188 -4.76 9.10 21.11
CA ILE A 188 -4.38 7.68 21.19
C ILE A 188 -3.17 7.59 22.11
N ASP A 189 -3.36 6.99 23.28
CA ASP A 189 -2.32 6.98 24.32
C ASP A 189 -1.14 6.06 23.97
N ASN A 190 -1.42 4.97 23.24
CA ASN A 190 -0.43 3.98 22.82
C ASN A 190 -0.56 3.67 21.32
N PRO A 191 -0.09 4.56 20.43
CA PRO A 191 -0.17 4.32 19.00
C PRO A 191 0.67 3.08 18.62
N PRO A 192 0.20 2.28 17.63
CA PRO A 192 0.93 1.12 17.14
C PRO A 192 2.37 1.45 16.75
N LYS A 193 3.30 0.63 17.24
CA LYS A 193 4.73 0.74 16.91
C LYS A 193 5.06 -0.17 15.74
N ASN A 194 6.02 0.27 14.93
CA ASN A 194 6.57 -0.50 13.82
C ASN A 194 7.06 -1.88 14.29
N LYS A 195 6.58 -2.95 13.66
CA LYS A 195 7.00 -4.35 13.93
C LYS A 195 8.10 -4.84 12.99
N GLY A 196 8.62 -3.97 12.13
CA GLY A 196 9.54 -4.33 11.05
C GLY A 196 8.78 -4.86 9.82
N GLY A 197 9.53 -5.19 8.78
CA GLY A 197 8.97 -5.63 7.50
C GLY A 197 8.88 -4.52 6.46
N ILE A 198 7.94 -4.64 5.51
CA ILE A 198 7.80 -3.70 4.39
C ILE A 198 7.28 -2.36 4.92
N LYS A 199 8.07 -1.31 4.72
CA LYS A 199 7.66 0.07 4.99
C LYS A 199 6.40 0.40 4.19
N LYS A 200 5.36 0.85 4.89
CA LYS A 200 4.07 1.21 4.30
C LYS A 200 4.09 2.66 3.83
N ASP A 201 3.58 2.94 2.64
CA ASP A 201 3.15 4.29 2.29
C ASP A 201 1.79 4.57 2.94
N VAL A 202 1.58 5.82 3.35
CA VAL A 202 0.27 6.26 3.86
C VAL A 202 -0.27 7.49 3.15
N ILE A 203 -1.58 7.46 2.90
CA ILE A 203 -2.37 8.62 2.46
C ILE A 203 -3.39 8.92 3.56
N ILE A 204 -3.43 10.15 4.06
CA ILE A 204 -4.40 10.57 5.06
C ILE A 204 -5.18 11.75 4.50
N LEU A 205 -6.42 11.48 4.08
CA LEU A 205 -7.37 12.49 3.67
C LEU A 205 -8.37 12.69 4.79
N ALA A 206 -8.05 13.65 5.64
CA ALA A 206 -8.94 14.17 6.66
C ALA A 206 -8.77 15.69 6.71
N CYS A 207 -9.34 16.37 7.72
CA CYS A 207 -9.09 17.80 7.94
C CYS A 207 -7.60 18.11 8.14
N VAL A 208 -7.11 18.46 9.34
CA VAL A 208 -5.71 18.90 9.50
C VAL A 208 -4.78 17.71 9.80
N SER A 209 -4.71 16.71 8.92
CA SER A 209 -4.10 15.43 9.30
C SER A 209 -2.58 15.47 9.56
N ARG A 210 -1.80 16.33 8.88
CA ARG A 210 -0.33 16.34 9.01
C ARG A 210 0.10 16.57 10.45
N SER A 211 -0.46 17.55 11.15
CA SER A 211 -0.03 17.87 12.52
C SER A 211 -0.51 16.83 13.53
N TYR A 212 -1.75 16.34 13.37
CA TYR A 212 -2.36 15.41 14.31
C TYR A 212 -1.78 13.99 14.20
N TYR A 213 -1.56 13.50 12.98
CA TYR A 213 -1.08 12.12 12.76
C TYR A 213 0.44 11.98 12.79
N ARG A 214 1.21 13.07 12.79
CA ARG A 214 2.68 13.06 12.61
C ARG A 214 3.39 12.03 13.49
N GLU A 215 3.18 12.13 14.79
CA GLU A 215 3.89 11.28 15.75
C GLU A 215 3.43 9.82 15.67
N ALA A 216 2.13 9.58 15.48
CA ALA A 216 1.60 8.23 15.32
C ALA A 216 2.12 7.55 14.04
N VAL A 217 2.17 8.26 12.91
CA VAL A 217 2.73 7.76 11.64
C VAL A 217 4.23 7.50 11.78
N LYS A 218 4.95 8.34 12.55
CA LYS A 218 6.38 8.18 12.79
C LYS A 218 6.66 6.92 13.62
N LEU A 219 5.87 6.70 14.67
CA LEU A 219 5.93 5.50 15.51
C LEU A 219 5.55 4.22 14.76
N ALA A 220 4.58 4.31 13.85
CA ALA A 220 4.25 3.24 12.92
C ALA A 220 5.39 2.94 11.93
N GLY A 221 6.37 3.84 11.76
CA GLY A 221 7.47 3.66 10.80
C GLY A 221 7.05 3.80 9.33
N ALA A 222 5.87 4.36 9.08
CA ALA A 222 5.31 4.53 7.75
C ALA A 222 5.91 5.74 7.01
N ASN A 223 5.73 5.76 5.69
CA ASN A 223 6.12 6.87 4.82
C ASN A 223 4.88 7.74 4.51
N PRO A 224 4.82 9.00 4.94
CA PRO A 224 3.70 9.88 4.64
C PRO A 224 3.73 10.34 3.18
N LEU A 225 3.04 9.59 2.32
CA LEU A 225 3.00 9.84 0.89
C LEU A 225 2.13 11.06 0.57
N LEU A 226 1.00 11.20 1.26
CA LEU A 226 0.12 12.36 1.16
C LEU A 226 -0.63 12.56 2.48
N TRP A 227 -0.65 13.79 2.96
CA TRP A 227 -1.52 14.21 4.05
C TRP A 227 -1.96 15.65 3.86
N THR A 228 -2.92 16.07 4.66
CA THR A 228 -3.58 17.37 4.57
C THR A 228 -3.07 18.35 5.63
N THR A 229 -3.04 19.63 5.29
CA THR A 229 -2.47 20.71 6.13
C THR A 229 -3.52 21.73 6.58
N GLY A 230 -4.76 21.58 6.14
CA GLY A 230 -5.86 22.49 6.45
C GLY A 230 -7.21 21.80 6.30
N LEU A 231 -8.28 22.51 6.68
CA LEU A 231 -9.65 22.02 6.53
C LEU A 231 -9.96 21.78 5.05
N MET A 232 -10.44 20.58 4.73
CA MET A 232 -10.69 20.14 3.36
C MET A 232 -11.78 19.07 3.33
N ALA A 233 -12.40 18.86 2.16
CA ALA A 233 -13.40 17.80 1.97
C ALA A 233 -12.72 16.45 1.62
N PRO A 234 -12.71 15.46 2.52
CA PRO A 234 -11.95 14.21 2.32
C PRO A 234 -12.73 13.23 1.43
N GLU A 235 -12.78 13.56 0.14
CA GLU A 235 -13.56 12.83 -0.86
C GLU A 235 -12.67 12.01 -1.83
N ALA A 236 -13.29 11.03 -2.47
CA ALA A 236 -12.58 9.96 -3.17
C ALA A 236 -11.87 10.38 -4.47
N TYR A 237 -12.22 11.52 -5.09
CA TYR A 237 -11.48 12.00 -6.28
C TYR A 237 -10.02 12.32 -5.95
N THR A 238 -9.76 12.88 -4.76
CA THR A 238 -8.39 13.17 -4.29
C THR A 238 -7.65 11.86 -4.01
N LEU A 239 -8.34 10.90 -3.34
CA LEU A 239 -7.78 9.58 -3.07
C LEU A 239 -7.40 8.87 -4.38
N LYS A 240 -8.31 8.84 -5.35
CA LYS A 240 -8.11 8.16 -6.63
C LYS A 240 -6.93 8.77 -7.40
N ALA A 241 -6.83 10.10 -7.45
CA ALA A 241 -5.70 10.77 -8.12
C ALA A 241 -4.35 10.45 -7.46
N ALA A 242 -4.30 10.40 -6.13
CA ALA A 242 -3.10 10.03 -5.39
C ALA A 242 -2.75 8.54 -5.56
N VAL A 243 -3.75 7.66 -5.52
CA VAL A 243 -3.61 6.22 -5.79
C VAL A 243 -3.09 5.98 -7.22
N ASP A 244 -3.55 6.72 -8.22
CA ASP A 244 -3.04 6.59 -9.58
C ASP A 244 -1.54 6.90 -9.65
N GLY A 245 -1.09 7.99 -9.02
CA GLY A 245 0.33 8.35 -8.98
C GLY A 245 1.16 7.28 -8.25
N TRP A 246 0.63 6.72 -7.16
CA TRP A 246 1.28 5.60 -6.46
C TRP A 246 1.34 4.33 -7.33
N ILE A 247 0.28 4.01 -8.07
CA ILE A 247 0.25 2.89 -9.02
C ILE A 247 1.32 3.09 -10.10
N LEU A 248 1.49 4.32 -10.57
CA LEU A 248 2.50 4.71 -11.56
C LEU A 248 3.92 4.86 -10.98
N LYS A 249 4.10 4.67 -9.67
CA LYS A 249 5.38 4.82 -8.95
C LYS A 249 5.97 6.23 -9.07
N GLU A 250 5.12 7.24 -9.08
CA GLU A 250 5.55 8.63 -9.07
C GLU A 250 6.13 9.03 -7.71
N ASP A 251 6.94 10.09 -7.71
CA ASP A 251 7.44 10.68 -6.47
C ASP A 251 6.33 11.42 -5.70
N GLY A 252 6.62 11.74 -4.43
CA GLY A 252 5.66 12.39 -3.54
C GLY A 252 5.19 13.78 -3.99
N GLN A 253 6.02 14.56 -4.68
CA GLN A 253 5.62 15.88 -5.19
C GLN A 253 4.69 15.75 -6.40
N SER A 254 4.95 14.78 -7.27
CA SER A 254 4.08 14.43 -8.39
C SER A 254 2.71 13.95 -7.89
N ILE A 255 2.68 13.09 -6.86
CA ILE A 255 1.44 12.62 -6.22
C ILE A 255 0.69 13.77 -5.53
N ARG A 256 1.41 14.66 -4.82
CA ARG A 256 0.84 15.87 -4.22
C ARG A 256 0.18 16.76 -5.28
N LYS A 257 0.84 16.96 -6.43
CA LYS A 257 0.30 17.74 -7.54
C LYS A 257 -0.97 17.10 -8.10
N ARG A 258 -0.99 15.79 -8.33
CA ARG A 258 -2.21 15.06 -8.76
C ARG A 258 -3.38 15.26 -7.81
N ALA A 259 -3.11 15.13 -6.50
CA ALA A 259 -4.12 15.34 -5.47
C ALA A 259 -4.67 16.77 -5.49
N ALA A 260 -3.78 17.77 -5.61
CA ALA A 260 -4.17 19.18 -5.68
C ALA A 260 -4.96 19.52 -6.96
N GLU A 261 -4.56 19.00 -8.11
CA GLU A 261 -5.26 19.19 -9.38
C GLU A 261 -6.66 18.59 -9.33
N ALA A 262 -6.79 17.36 -8.83
CA ALA A 262 -8.08 16.72 -8.62
C ALA A 262 -8.92 17.52 -7.63
N TYR A 263 -8.37 17.93 -6.49
CA TYR A 263 -9.11 18.73 -5.51
C TYR A 263 -9.60 20.05 -6.10
N ASN A 264 -8.75 20.77 -6.83
CA ASN A 264 -9.13 22.02 -7.49
C ASN A 264 -10.21 21.80 -8.56
N GLN A 265 -10.19 20.70 -9.31
CA GLN A 265 -11.21 20.40 -10.31
C GLN A 265 -12.61 20.31 -9.70
N TYR A 266 -12.73 19.69 -8.51
CA TYR A 266 -14.03 19.47 -7.86
C TYR A 266 -14.42 20.64 -6.96
N GLN A 267 -13.48 21.18 -6.18
CA GLN A 267 -13.75 22.23 -5.17
C GLN A 267 -13.57 23.65 -5.71
N LYS A 268 -12.96 23.82 -6.89
CA LYS A 268 -12.78 25.12 -7.57
C LYS A 268 -12.09 26.18 -6.72
N CYS A 269 -11.17 25.75 -5.84
CA CYS A 269 -10.50 26.62 -4.86
C CYS A 269 -9.22 27.30 -5.38
N GLY A 270 -8.87 27.09 -6.65
CA GLY A 270 -7.62 27.55 -7.25
C GLY A 270 -6.44 26.63 -6.94
N ILE A 271 -5.59 26.36 -7.94
CA ILE A 271 -4.49 25.40 -7.80
C ILE A 271 -3.50 25.75 -6.68
N LYS A 272 -3.25 27.05 -6.44
CA LYS A 272 -2.39 27.49 -5.33
C LYS A 272 -2.98 27.12 -3.97
N GLY A 273 -4.28 27.31 -3.80
CA GLY A 273 -5.01 26.92 -2.59
C GLY A 273 -4.97 25.41 -2.39
N ALA A 274 -5.29 24.64 -3.44
CA ALA A 274 -5.24 23.19 -3.40
C ALA A 274 -3.83 22.64 -3.09
N MET A 275 -2.77 23.19 -3.70
CA MET A 275 -1.38 22.79 -3.42
C MET A 275 -0.98 23.06 -1.97
N ASN A 276 -1.53 24.11 -1.35
CA ASN A 276 -1.27 24.44 0.05
C ASN A 276 -2.02 23.54 1.04
N LEU A 277 -3.05 22.80 0.60
CA LEU A 277 -3.82 21.85 1.41
C LEU A 277 -3.16 20.47 1.53
N PHE A 278 -2.21 20.15 0.66
CA PHE A 278 -1.56 18.84 0.63
C PHE A 278 -0.07 18.97 0.86
N ALA A 279 0.50 18.01 1.59
CA ALA A 279 1.93 17.84 1.78
C ALA A 279 2.34 16.37 1.63
N THR A 280 3.63 16.14 1.40
CA THR A 280 4.24 14.81 1.24
C THR A 280 5.58 14.82 1.98
N GLY A 281 6.01 13.66 2.48
CA GLY A 281 7.19 13.57 3.34
C GLY A 281 7.00 14.28 4.68
N TRP A 282 8.09 14.38 5.46
CA TRP A 282 8.07 14.83 6.85
C TRP A 282 8.07 16.35 7.04
#